data_AF-A0A2D5SAS6-F1
#
_entry.id   AF-A0A2D5SAS6-F1
#
_cell.length_a   1.000
_cell.length_b   1.000
_cell.length_c   1.000
_cell.angle_alpha   90.00
_cell.angle_beta   90.00
_cell.angle_gamma   90.00
#
_symmetry.space_group_name_H-M   'P 1'
#
loop_
_entity.id
_entity.type
_entity.pdbx_description
1 polymer ?
#
loop_
_entity_poly.entity_id
_entity_poly.type
_entity_poly.pdbx_seq_one_letter_code
_entity_poly.pdbx_strand_id
1 'polypeptide(L)'
;MTWLGLDAAIVDNALPALRARVTGLGNDQMFERIAAALGSLRQLYGDEGPDRSAIEEAIAGGGLVIDETRHEAYWETHRLAEQPTKTAWKLLVALAHKAPFGSDVKGRDVWGDEAVTNSAMSSVWARLKKLLPPTLWPLVRPGDAPRTYRLNLNADRIHIFP
;
A
#
# COMPACT_ATOMS: atom_id res chain seq x y z
N MET A 1 21.62 -27.69 2.75
CA MET A 1 20.72 -26.52 2.92
C MET A 1 19.29 -27.02 2.82
N THR A 2 18.68 -27.40 3.93
CA THR A 2 17.27 -27.79 4.04
C THR A 2 16.45 -26.56 4.38
N TRP A 3 15.35 -26.32 3.65
CA TRP A 3 14.58 -25.07 3.57
C TRP A 3 13.93 -24.59 4.89
N LEU A 4 14.16 -25.28 6.01
CA LEU A 4 13.62 -24.97 7.35
C LEU A 4 14.63 -25.15 8.50
N GLY A 5 15.92 -25.35 8.23
CA GLY A 5 16.94 -25.51 9.29
C GLY A 5 16.80 -26.77 10.16
N LEU A 6 15.94 -27.70 9.77
CA LEU A 6 15.76 -28.99 10.44
C LEU A 6 16.84 -29.99 9.99
N ASP A 7 17.35 -30.75 10.96
CA ASP A 7 18.34 -31.81 10.76
C ASP A 7 17.79 -32.86 9.79
N ALA A 8 18.57 -33.17 8.75
CA ALA A 8 18.19 -34.10 7.69
C ALA A 8 17.86 -35.50 8.24
N ALA A 9 18.52 -35.92 9.33
CA ALA A 9 18.27 -37.21 9.97
C ALA A 9 16.90 -37.29 10.65
N ILE A 10 16.36 -36.16 11.11
CA ILE A 10 15.02 -36.07 11.72
C ILE A 10 13.95 -36.13 10.61
N VAL A 11 14.21 -35.47 9.49
CA VAL A 11 13.29 -35.44 8.34
C VAL A 11 13.17 -36.83 7.70
N ASP A 12 14.28 -37.55 7.51
CA ASP A 12 14.27 -38.90 6.92
C ASP A 12 13.60 -39.95 7.82
N ASN A 13 13.68 -39.81 9.14
CA ASN A 13 12.98 -40.72 10.07
C ASN A 13 11.48 -40.40 10.21
N ALA A 14 11.08 -39.13 10.09
CA ALA A 14 9.69 -38.72 10.26
C ALA A 14 8.85 -38.88 8.98
N LEU A 15 9.49 -38.84 7.80
CA LEU A 15 8.84 -38.91 6.49
C LEU A 15 7.97 -40.16 6.28
N PRO A 16 8.43 -41.38 6.60
CA PRO A 16 7.60 -42.58 6.41
C PRO A 16 6.36 -42.59 7.31
N ALA A 17 6.50 -42.13 8.56
CA ALA A 17 5.40 -42.04 9.52
C ALA A 17 4.38 -40.95 9.15
N LEU A 18 4.85 -39.80 8.65
CA LEU A 18 3.99 -38.75 8.11
C LEU A 18 3.27 -39.22 6.85
N ARG A 19 3.97 -39.91 5.94
CA ARG A 19 3.39 -40.41 4.69
C ARG A 19 2.30 -41.45 4.97
N ALA A 20 2.53 -42.38 5.90
CA ALA A 20 1.52 -43.35 6.35
C ALA A 20 0.29 -42.68 7.00
N ARG A 21 0.51 -41.59 7.74
CA ARG A 21 -0.57 -40.83 8.42
C ARG A 21 -1.38 -39.97 7.47
N VAL A 22 -0.78 -39.51 6.36
CA VAL A 22 -1.47 -38.78 5.29
C VAL A 22 -2.25 -39.73 4.39
N THR A 23 -1.71 -40.92 4.08
CA THR A 23 -2.41 -41.92 3.25
C THR A 23 -3.53 -42.66 3.99
N GLY A 24 -3.56 -42.63 5.33
CA GLY A 24 -4.58 -43.28 6.16
C GLY A 24 -5.77 -42.40 6.55
N LEU A 25 -5.75 -41.11 6.21
CA LEU A 25 -6.85 -40.18 6.50
C LEU A 25 -7.75 -40.09 5.27
N GLY A 26 -9.01 -40.51 5.41
CA GLY A 26 -10.03 -40.25 4.41
C GLY A 26 -10.14 -38.74 4.14
N ASN A 27 -10.37 -38.38 2.87
CA ASN A 27 -10.37 -37.01 2.36
C ASN A 27 -11.00 -35.98 3.30
N ASP A 28 -12.13 -36.32 3.94
CA ASP A 28 -12.87 -35.40 4.82
C ASP A 28 -12.09 -34.95 6.06
N GLN A 29 -11.32 -35.83 6.71
CA GLN A 29 -10.48 -35.42 7.86
C GLN A 29 -9.28 -34.58 7.43
N MET A 30 -8.82 -34.73 6.19
CA MET A 30 -7.78 -33.88 5.62
C MET A 30 -8.34 -32.49 5.32
N PHE A 31 -9.56 -32.39 4.76
CA PHE A 31 -10.24 -31.11 4.54
C PHE A 31 -10.58 -30.39 5.84
N GLU A 32 -11.03 -31.08 6.89
CA GLU A 32 -11.28 -30.46 8.20
C GLU A 32 -10.00 -29.93 8.86
N ARG A 33 -8.87 -30.65 8.73
CA ARG A 33 -7.59 -30.16 9.27
C ARG A 33 -7.01 -29.02 8.44
N ILE A 34 -7.21 -29.02 7.13
CA ILE A 34 -6.85 -27.88 6.27
C ILE A 34 -7.74 -26.67 6.63
N ALA A 35 -9.05 -26.86 6.78
CA ALA A 35 -9.97 -25.82 7.19
C ALA A 35 -9.67 -25.28 8.60
N ALA A 36 -9.28 -26.14 9.54
CA ALA A 36 -8.84 -25.74 10.87
C ALA A 36 -7.50 -25.01 10.83
N ALA A 37 -6.53 -25.46 10.01
CA ALA A 37 -5.26 -24.77 9.84
C ALA A 37 -5.44 -23.39 9.18
N LEU A 38 -6.30 -23.30 8.15
CA LEU A 38 -6.71 -22.05 7.51
C LEU A 38 -7.52 -21.15 8.46
N GLY A 39 -8.36 -21.73 9.31
CA GLY A 39 -9.14 -21.02 10.34
C GLY A 39 -8.24 -20.44 11.44
N SER A 40 -7.23 -21.19 11.88
CA SER A 40 -6.21 -20.72 12.81
C SER A 40 -5.32 -19.63 12.20
N LEU A 41 -5.02 -19.74 10.90
CA LEU A 41 -4.38 -18.67 10.12
C LEU A 41 -5.27 -17.43 10.08
N ARG A 42 -6.56 -17.58 9.80
CA ARG A 42 -7.53 -16.49 9.82
C ARG A 42 -7.73 -15.87 11.20
N GLN A 43 -7.49 -16.60 12.30
CA GLN A 43 -7.45 -16.04 13.65
C GLN A 43 -6.16 -15.25 13.93
N LEU A 44 -5.02 -15.67 13.38
CA LEU A 44 -3.76 -14.92 13.45
C LEU A 44 -3.82 -13.62 12.64
N TYR A 45 -4.56 -13.61 11.53
CA TYR A 45 -4.87 -12.41 10.73
C TYR A 45 -6.22 -11.75 11.11
N GLY A 46 -6.91 -12.27 12.13
CA GLY A 46 -8.32 -11.98 12.41
C GLY A 46 -8.58 -10.71 13.21
N ASP A 47 -7.53 -10.04 13.66
CA ASP A 47 -7.61 -8.76 14.39
C ASP A 47 -7.26 -7.56 13.49
N GLU A 48 -6.96 -7.82 12.23
CA GLU A 48 -6.68 -6.81 11.21
C GLU A 48 -7.87 -6.81 10.26
N GLY A 49 -8.73 -5.79 10.38
CA GLY A 49 -9.97 -5.70 9.60
C GLY A 49 -9.76 -5.84 8.09
N PRO A 50 -10.82 -6.12 7.31
CA PRO A 50 -10.74 -6.34 5.86
C PRO A 50 -9.99 -5.23 5.10
N ASP A 51 -10.00 -4.01 5.64
CA ASP A 51 -9.28 -2.86 5.09
C ASP A 51 -7.76 -3.03 5.12
N ARG A 52 -7.21 -3.74 6.12
CA ARG A 52 -5.76 -3.91 6.26
C ARG A 52 -5.19 -4.91 5.26
N SER A 53 -5.90 -6.02 5.02
CA SER A 53 -5.52 -6.95 3.95
C SER A 53 -5.59 -6.27 2.58
N ALA A 54 -6.60 -5.43 2.33
CA ALA A 54 -6.70 -4.68 1.08
C ALA A 54 -5.57 -3.64 0.90
N ILE A 55 -5.16 -2.96 1.98
CA ILE A 55 -4.01 -2.05 1.99
C ILE A 55 -2.72 -2.82 1.69
N GLU A 56 -2.48 -3.96 2.33
CA GLU A 56 -1.28 -4.77 2.12
C GLU A 56 -1.20 -5.33 0.69
N GLU A 57 -2.31 -5.80 0.13
CA GLU A 57 -2.39 -6.21 -1.28
C GLU A 57 -2.08 -5.06 -2.24
N ALA A 58 -2.64 -3.87 -1.98
CA ALA A 58 -2.37 -2.68 -2.78
C ALA A 58 -0.90 -2.24 -2.69
N ILE A 59 -0.29 -2.34 -1.50
CA ILE A 59 1.14 -2.04 -1.30
C ILE A 59 1.99 -3.03 -2.09
N ALA A 60 1.66 -4.33 -2.03
CA ALA A 60 2.36 -5.38 -2.77
C ALA A 60 2.27 -5.20 -4.30
N GLY A 61 1.17 -4.63 -4.79
CA GLY A 61 0.99 -4.24 -6.19
C GLY A 61 1.95 -3.13 -6.68
N GLY A 62 2.66 -2.45 -5.78
CA GLY A 62 3.66 -1.44 -6.14
C GLY A 62 3.06 -0.14 -6.70
N GLY A 63 1.77 0.10 -6.44
CA GLY A 63 1.09 1.36 -6.75
C GLY A 63 1.37 2.46 -5.73
N LEU A 64 0.78 3.61 -5.97
CA LEU A 64 0.62 4.67 -4.96
C LEU A 64 -0.54 4.28 -4.05
N VAL A 65 -0.24 4.03 -2.79
CA VAL A 65 -1.24 3.73 -1.76
C VAL A 65 -1.29 4.87 -0.76
N ILE A 66 -2.48 5.36 -0.47
CA ILE A 66 -2.73 6.41 0.53
C ILE A 66 -3.71 5.85 1.55
N ASP A 67 -3.31 5.82 2.81
CA ASP A 67 -4.16 5.59 3.97
C ASP A 67 -4.44 6.94 4.64
N GLU A 68 -5.65 7.48 4.42
CA GLU A 68 -6.08 8.76 4.96
C GLU A 68 -6.28 8.71 6.48
N THR A 69 -6.76 7.59 7.03
CA THR A 69 -6.94 7.40 8.47
C THR A 69 -5.62 7.44 9.23
N ARG A 70 -4.57 6.79 8.71
CA ARG A 70 -3.24 6.73 9.36
C ARG A 70 -2.30 7.86 8.94
N HIS A 71 -2.68 8.64 7.93
CA HIS A 71 -1.79 9.59 7.25
C HIS A 71 -0.49 8.92 6.75
N GLU A 72 -0.62 7.76 6.13
CA GLU A 72 0.50 6.99 5.60
C GLU A 72 0.40 6.86 4.08
N ALA A 73 1.53 6.99 3.39
CA ALA A 73 1.59 6.78 1.95
C ALA A 73 2.74 5.83 1.59
N TYR A 74 2.47 5.01 0.59
CA TYR A 74 3.38 4.00 0.07
C TYR A 74 3.51 4.14 -1.44
N TRP A 75 4.71 3.83 -1.94
CA TRP A 75 5.03 3.82 -3.35
C TRP A 75 6.00 2.68 -3.65
N GLU A 76 5.71 1.88 -4.67
CA GLU A 76 6.56 0.75 -5.08
C GLU A 76 6.95 -0.13 -3.87
N THR A 77 5.96 -0.54 -3.07
CA THR A 77 6.10 -1.34 -1.83
C THR A 77 6.78 -0.65 -0.63
N HIS A 78 7.28 0.57 -0.79
CA HIS A 78 8.00 1.29 0.27
C HIS A 78 7.14 2.41 0.85
N ARG A 79 7.16 2.54 2.18
CA ARG A 79 6.59 3.69 2.86
C ARG A 79 7.40 4.96 2.51
N LEU A 80 6.73 6.09 2.32
CA LEU A 80 7.40 7.38 2.21
C LEU A 80 8.16 7.68 3.51
N ALA A 81 9.46 7.95 3.40
CA ALA A 81 10.41 7.97 4.52
C ALA A 81 10.09 9.03 5.58
N GLU A 82 9.51 10.16 5.17
CA GLU A 82 9.19 11.29 6.02
C GLU A 82 7.70 11.59 5.97
N GLN A 83 7.11 11.88 7.14
CA GLN A 83 5.72 12.32 7.21
C GLN A 83 5.60 13.73 6.60
N PRO A 84 4.77 13.90 5.55
CA PRO A 84 4.56 15.21 4.95
C PRO A 84 3.87 16.17 5.92
N THR A 85 4.17 17.46 5.79
CA THR A 85 3.40 18.50 6.49
C THR A 85 1.92 18.39 6.13
N LYS A 86 1.01 18.83 7.00
CA LYS A 86 -0.45 18.78 6.76
C LYS A 86 -0.84 19.29 5.36
N THR A 87 -0.21 20.36 4.88
CA THR A 87 -0.45 20.91 3.53
C THR A 87 0.17 20.09 2.40
N ALA A 88 1.37 19.53 2.59
CA ALA A 88 1.98 18.63 1.62
C ALA A 88 1.20 17.30 1.52
N TRP A 89 0.67 16.81 2.63
CA TRP A 89 -0.24 15.67 2.69
C TRP A 89 -1.51 15.94 1.90
N LYS A 90 -2.20 17.05 2.17
CA LYS A 90 -3.39 17.47 1.40
C LYS A 90 -3.10 17.56 -0.10
N LEU A 91 -1.94 18.09 -0.49
CA LEU A 91 -1.53 18.12 -1.90
C LEU A 91 -1.35 16.72 -2.48
N LEU A 92 -0.71 15.79 -1.75
CA LEU A 92 -0.53 14.41 -2.18
C LEU A 92 -1.88 13.68 -2.36
N VAL A 93 -2.77 13.81 -1.38
CA VAL A 93 -4.13 13.26 -1.41
C VAL A 93 -4.92 13.84 -2.59
N ALA A 94 -4.89 15.16 -2.79
CA ALA A 94 -5.56 15.80 -3.92
C ALA A 94 -5.00 15.36 -5.27
N LEU A 95 -3.68 15.13 -5.38
CA LEU A 95 -3.05 14.61 -6.59
C LEU A 95 -3.53 13.18 -6.89
N ALA A 96 -3.61 12.31 -5.87
CA ALA A 96 -4.09 10.95 -6.04
C ALA A 96 -5.57 10.90 -6.43
N HIS A 97 -6.44 11.69 -5.79
CA HIS A 97 -7.86 11.78 -6.14
C HIS A 97 -8.10 12.29 -7.57
N LYS A 98 -7.24 13.18 -8.07
CA LYS A 98 -7.39 13.79 -9.41
C LYS A 98 -6.67 13.07 -10.54
N ALA A 99 -5.68 12.24 -10.23
CA ALA A 99 -4.90 11.51 -11.22
C ALA A 99 -5.75 10.62 -12.15
N PRO A 100 -6.75 9.85 -11.66
CA PRO A 100 -7.64 9.07 -12.54
C PRO A 100 -8.37 9.91 -13.59
N PHE A 101 -8.62 11.18 -13.29
CA PHE A 101 -9.31 12.13 -14.18
C PHE A 101 -8.35 12.99 -14.99
N GLY A 102 -7.03 12.78 -14.87
CA GLY A 102 -6.02 13.63 -15.49
C GLY A 102 -6.16 15.12 -15.15
N SER A 103 -6.76 15.43 -14.00
CA SER A 103 -7.17 16.78 -13.65
C SER A 103 -6.10 17.52 -12.83
N ASP A 104 -6.08 18.84 -12.98
CA ASP A 104 -5.13 19.68 -12.25
C ASP A 104 -5.56 19.93 -10.80
N VAL A 105 -4.60 19.80 -9.88
CA VAL A 105 -4.71 20.24 -8.50
C VAL A 105 -4.39 21.73 -8.42
N LYS A 106 -5.34 22.48 -7.87
CA LYS A 106 -5.36 23.93 -7.70
C LYS A 106 -5.29 24.28 -6.21
N GLY A 107 -5.04 25.54 -5.90
CA GLY A 107 -4.95 25.99 -4.50
C GLY A 107 -6.18 25.63 -3.67
N ARG A 108 -7.38 25.81 -4.24
CA ARG A 108 -8.64 25.45 -3.57
C ARG A 108 -8.74 24.00 -3.12
N ASP A 109 -8.05 23.07 -3.79
CA ASP A 109 -8.12 21.65 -3.43
C ASP A 109 -7.23 21.34 -2.19
N VAL A 110 -6.28 22.23 -1.88
CA VAL A 110 -5.35 22.09 -0.74
C VAL A 110 -5.78 22.97 0.44
N TRP A 111 -6.28 24.18 0.17
CA TRP A 111 -6.62 25.19 1.17
C TRP A 111 -8.13 25.46 1.31
N GLY A 112 -8.98 24.87 0.47
CA GLY A 112 -10.40 25.21 0.44
C GLY A 112 -10.61 26.67 0.03
N ASP A 113 -11.44 27.38 0.80
CA ASP A 113 -11.76 28.79 0.60
C ASP A 113 -10.80 29.75 1.32
N GLU A 114 -9.74 29.25 1.95
CA GLU A 114 -8.76 30.09 2.64
C GLU A 114 -8.00 30.99 1.65
N ALA A 115 -7.84 32.27 2.00
CA ALA A 115 -7.03 33.21 1.22
C ALA A 115 -5.54 32.87 1.36
N VAL A 116 -4.96 32.28 0.32
CA VAL A 116 -3.53 31.93 0.26
C VAL A 116 -2.72 32.88 -0.59
N THR A 117 -1.46 33.06 -0.21
CA THR A 117 -0.51 33.83 -1.01
C THR A 117 -0.24 33.14 -2.33
N ASN A 118 0.02 33.96 -3.35
CA ASN A 118 0.37 33.53 -4.70
C ASN A 118 1.48 32.46 -4.73
N SER A 119 2.45 32.50 -3.81
CA SER A 119 3.60 31.58 -3.76
C SER A 119 3.40 30.35 -2.86
N ALA A 120 2.24 30.20 -2.21
CA ALA A 120 1.98 29.10 -1.28
C ALA A 120 2.08 27.73 -1.98
N MET A 121 1.50 27.63 -3.18
CA MET A 121 1.46 26.41 -3.97
C MET A 121 2.82 25.93 -4.47
N SER A 122 3.66 26.85 -4.93
CA SER A 122 5.05 26.54 -5.29
C SER A 122 5.87 26.10 -4.07
N SER A 123 5.66 26.74 -2.91
CA SER A 123 6.34 26.39 -1.67
C SER A 123 5.95 25.00 -1.15
N VAL A 124 4.66 24.66 -1.18
CA VAL A 124 4.19 23.32 -0.78
C VAL A 124 4.68 22.25 -1.74
N TRP A 125 4.65 22.52 -3.05
CA TRP A 125 5.22 21.59 -4.02
C TRP A 125 6.71 21.35 -3.79
N ALA A 126 7.51 22.39 -3.55
CA ALA A 126 8.93 22.24 -3.28
C ALA A 126 9.20 21.38 -2.03
N ARG A 127 8.32 21.42 -1.02
CA ARG A 127 8.40 20.54 0.15
C ARG A 127 8.00 19.12 -0.20
N LEU A 128 6.85 18.93 -0.86
CA LEU A 128 6.38 17.61 -1.27
C LEU A 128 7.40 16.90 -2.17
N LYS A 129 7.98 17.60 -3.15
CA LYS A 129 9.00 17.05 -4.05
C LYS A 129 10.20 16.45 -3.33
N LYS A 130 10.61 17.01 -2.18
CA LYS A 130 11.74 16.46 -1.38
C LYS A 130 11.39 15.15 -0.69
N LEU A 131 10.10 14.93 -0.40
CA LEU A 131 9.59 13.74 0.27
C LEU A 131 9.30 12.61 -0.70
N LEU A 132 9.02 12.96 -1.96
CA LEU A 132 8.69 11.98 -2.99
C LEU A 132 9.95 11.24 -3.47
N PRO A 133 9.89 9.90 -3.61
CA PRO A 133 10.99 9.12 -4.14
C PRO A 133 11.28 9.50 -5.60
N PRO A 134 12.50 9.22 -6.08
CA PRO A 134 12.96 9.58 -7.43
C PRO A 134 12.09 8.98 -8.54
N THR A 135 11.36 7.90 -8.27
CA THR A 135 10.46 7.23 -9.22
C THR A 135 9.06 7.85 -9.26
N LEU A 136 8.62 8.55 -8.21
CA LEU A 136 7.28 9.14 -8.11
C LEU A 136 7.25 10.63 -8.46
N TRP A 137 8.21 11.44 -7.99
CA TRP A 137 8.17 12.88 -8.26
C TRP A 137 8.17 13.26 -9.76
N PRO A 138 8.84 12.54 -10.69
CA PRO A 138 8.79 12.88 -12.12
C PRO A 138 7.41 12.68 -12.75
N LEU A 139 6.56 11.88 -12.11
CA LEU A 139 5.18 11.65 -12.55
C LEU A 139 4.29 12.85 -12.23
N VAL A 140 4.68 13.70 -11.28
CA VAL A 140 3.96 14.94 -10.98
C VAL A 140 4.47 16.06 -11.89
N ARG A 141 3.62 16.50 -12.82
CA ARG A 141 3.92 17.55 -13.79
C ARG A 141 3.20 18.85 -13.43
N PRO A 142 3.72 20.02 -13.87
CA PRO A 142 2.92 21.24 -13.90
C PRO A 142 1.65 21.03 -14.71
N GLY A 143 0.53 21.57 -14.22
CA GLY A 143 -0.75 21.57 -14.93
C GLY A 143 -0.85 22.71 -15.96
N ASP A 144 -2.05 22.86 -16.53
CA ASP A 144 -2.32 23.81 -17.62
C ASP A 144 -2.38 25.26 -17.11
N ALA A 145 -2.73 25.43 -15.83
CA ALA A 145 -2.75 26.74 -15.16
C ALA A 145 -1.47 26.97 -14.34
N PRO A 146 -1.05 28.24 -14.17
CA PRO A 146 0.12 28.57 -13.36
C PRO A 146 -0.06 28.04 -11.94
N ARG A 147 0.99 27.41 -11.41
CA ARG A 147 1.04 26.85 -10.05
C ARG A 147 -0.04 25.80 -9.80
N THR A 148 -0.37 25.02 -10.82
CA THR A 148 -1.15 23.81 -10.67
C THR A 148 -0.28 22.60 -10.96
N TYR A 149 -0.66 21.44 -10.42
CA TYR A 149 0.09 20.21 -10.60
C TYR A 149 -0.84 19.05 -10.92
N ARG A 150 -0.34 18.12 -11.71
CA ARG A 150 -1.06 16.92 -12.16
C ARG A 150 -0.19 15.71 -11.93
N LEU A 151 -0.75 14.67 -11.34
CA LEU A 151 -0.09 13.38 -11.22
C LEU A 151 -0.43 12.54 -12.46
N ASN A 152 0.58 12.22 -13.25
CA ASN A 152 0.47 11.36 -14.42
C ASN A 152 0.77 9.90 -14.03
N LEU A 153 -0.20 9.29 -13.37
CA LEU A 153 -0.16 7.90 -12.95
C LEU A 153 -1.51 7.26 -13.30
N ASN A 154 -1.48 6.05 -13.84
CA ASN A 154 -2.71 5.37 -14.21
C ASN A 154 -3.55 5.03 -12.97
N ALA A 155 -4.88 5.05 -13.13
CA ALA A 155 -5.82 4.86 -12.04
C ALA A 155 -5.70 3.47 -11.37
N ASP A 156 -5.33 2.44 -12.12
CA ASP A 156 -5.08 1.07 -11.64
C ASP A 156 -3.89 0.98 -10.68
N ARG A 157 -3.02 1.98 -10.68
CA ARG A 157 -1.86 2.07 -9.78
C ARG A 157 -2.10 3.00 -8.59
N ILE A 158 -3.33 3.47 -8.36
CA ILE A 158 -3.67 4.39 -7.28
C ILE A 158 -4.73 3.75 -6.40
N HIS A 159 -4.43 3.60 -5.11
CA HIS A 159 -5.34 3.08 -4.11
C HIS A 159 -5.43 4.07 -2.96
N ILE A 160 -6.66 4.51 -2.65
CA ILE A 160 -6.94 5.46 -1.57
C ILE A 160 -7.89 4.79 -0.60
N PHE A 161 -7.50 4.75 0.67
CA PHE A 161 -8.24 4.13 1.76
C PHE A 161 -8.63 5.24 2.76
N PRO A 162 -9.93 5.46 2.99
CA PRO A 162 -10.42 6.49 3.91
C PRO A 162 -10.21 6.10 5.38
#